data_AF-A0A7S0SVD7-F1
#
_entry.id   AF-A0A7S0SVD7-F1
#
_cell.length_a   1.000
_cell.length_b   1.000
_cell.length_c   1.000
_cell.angle_alpha   90.00
_cell.angle_beta   90.00
_cell.angle_gamma   90.00
#
_symmetry.space_group_name_H-M   'P 1'
#
loop_
_entity.id
_entity.type
_entity.pdbx_description
1 polymer ?
#
loop_
_entity_poly.entity_id
_entity_poly.type
_entity_poly.pdbx_seq_one_letter_code
_entity_poly.pdbx_strand_id
1 'polypeptide(L)'
;ILIQAYEPFLSTLSRWLFRGELSDVYKEFMIYEDKSMNKETLQQDYNANYWDNKYTLNDYHIPTLVKPYANKILTAGKYLNVIRGCIDESNQTIDLSISQIYQSTNQPLTL
;
A
#
# COMPACT_ATOMS: atom_id res chain seq x y z
N ILE A 1 18.19 -8.98 19.56
CA ILE A 1 18.92 -9.18 18.29
C ILE A 1 17.98 -9.37 17.10
N LEU A 2 17.10 -10.38 17.07
CA LEU A 2 16.16 -10.61 15.94
C LEU A 2 15.15 -9.47 15.71
N ILE A 3 14.58 -8.91 16.78
CA ILE A 3 13.57 -7.83 16.66
C ILE A 3 14.20 -6.54 16.09
N GLN A 4 15.45 -6.24 16.45
CA GLN A 4 16.16 -5.08 15.93
C GLN A 4 16.52 -5.23 14.46
N ALA A 5 16.85 -6.45 14.00
CA ALA A 5 17.13 -6.71 12.58
C ALA A 5 15.86 -6.64 11.70
N TYR A 6 14.67 -6.82 12.29
CA TYR A 6 13.38 -6.75 11.60
C TYR A 6 12.73 -5.37 11.62
N GLU A 7 13.26 -4.41 12.38
CA GLU A 7 12.74 -3.05 12.49
C GLU A 7 12.53 -2.36 11.12
N PRO A 8 13.51 -2.34 10.19
CA PRO A 8 13.30 -1.69 8.89
C PRO A 8 12.23 -2.39 8.06
N PHE A 9 12.15 -3.72 8.12
CA PHE A 9 11.11 -4.49 7.42
C PHE A 9 9.71 -4.14 7.94
N LEU A 10 9.53 -4.10 9.27
CA LEU A 10 8.25 -3.77 9.90
C LEU A 10 7.87 -2.31 9.67
N SER A 11 8.83 -1.40 9.68
CA SER A 11 8.63 0.02 9.37
C SER A 11 8.08 0.20 7.95
N THR A 12 8.73 -0.42 6.95
CA THR A 12 8.26 -0.40 5.55
C THR A 12 6.91 -1.10 5.39
N LEU A 13 6.71 -2.25 6.04
CA LEU A 13 5.44 -2.97 6.03
C LEU A 13 4.29 -2.12 6.58
N SER A 14 4.51 -1.45 7.71
CA SER A 14 3.50 -0.59 8.34
C SER A 14 3.16 0.61 7.45
N ARG A 15 4.17 1.23 6.83
CA ARG A 15 3.96 2.34 5.89
C ARG A 15 3.15 1.89 4.67
N TRP A 16 3.45 0.72 4.13
CA TRP A 16 2.70 0.13 3.02
C TRP A 16 1.24 -0.17 3.41
N LEU A 17 1.02 -0.84 4.55
CA LEU A 17 -0.31 -1.27 4.99
C LEU A 17 -1.22 -0.15 5.49
N PHE A 18 -0.67 0.93 6.03
CA PHE A 18 -1.47 2.03 6.60
C PHE A 18 -1.49 3.29 5.74
N ARG A 19 -0.46 3.52 4.91
CA ARG A 19 -0.35 4.73 4.08
C ARG A 19 -0.33 4.44 2.58
N GLY A 20 -0.23 3.18 2.17
CA GLY A 20 -0.10 2.79 0.75
C GLY A 20 1.18 3.32 0.11
N GLU A 21 2.21 3.66 0.88
CA GLU A 21 3.47 4.22 0.41
C GLU A 21 4.57 3.17 0.51
N LEU A 22 5.28 2.95 -0.60
CA LEU A 22 6.45 2.10 -0.63
C LEU A 22 7.71 3.00 -0.65
N SER A 23 8.50 2.93 0.42
CA SER A 23 9.80 3.58 0.49
C SER A 23 10.82 2.52 0.84
N ASP A 24 11.55 2.06 -0.18
CA ASP A 24 12.58 1.04 -0.06
C ASP A 24 13.83 1.46 -0.86
N VAL A 25 14.82 2.00 -0.14
CA VAL A 25 16.10 2.45 -0.72
C VAL A 25 16.98 1.26 -1.11
N TYR A 26 16.91 0.17 -0.34
CA TYR A 26 17.80 -0.97 -0.45
C TYR A 26 17.20 -2.14 -1.26
N LYS A 27 15.92 -2.05 -1.63
CA LYS A 27 15.18 -3.08 -2.40
C LYS A 27 15.09 -4.42 -1.67
N GLU A 28 15.14 -4.40 -0.34
CA GLU A 28 15.10 -5.59 0.52
C GLU A 28 13.67 -6.01 0.85
N PHE A 29 12.68 -5.15 0.56
CA PHE A 29 11.29 -5.45 0.83
C PHE A 29 10.71 -6.47 -0.15
N MET A 30 9.67 -7.17 0.29
CA MET A 30 9.01 -8.21 -0.50
C MET A 30 8.15 -7.67 -1.66
N ILE A 31 7.85 -6.37 -1.69
CA ILE A 31 7.10 -5.72 -2.76
C ILE A 31 8.06 -4.82 -3.52
N TYR A 32 8.05 -4.95 -4.84
CA TYR A 32 8.81 -4.13 -5.77
C TYR A 32 7.88 -3.12 -6.45
N GLU A 33 8.33 -1.87 -6.56
CA GLU A 33 7.67 -0.83 -7.35
C GLU A 33 8.46 -0.55 -8.63
N ASP A 34 7.79 -0.68 -9.77
CA ASP A 34 8.33 -0.19 -11.04
C ASP A 34 8.02 1.30 -11.21
N LYS A 35 9.03 2.13 -10.95
CA LYS A 35 8.96 3.60 -11.09
C LYS A 35 8.98 4.08 -12.54
N SER A 36 9.28 3.21 -13.51
CA SER A 36 9.19 3.57 -14.94
C SER A 36 7.74 3.65 -15.42
N MET A 37 6.82 3.01 -14.69
CA MET A 37 5.39 3.00 -15.00
C MET A 37 4.70 4.26 -14.44
N ASN A 38 4.69 5.33 -15.24
CA ASN A 38 4.00 6.58 -14.92
C ASN A 38 2.54 6.58 -15.38
N LYS A 39 1.72 7.38 -14.66
CA LYS A 39 0.27 7.55 -14.93
C LYS A 39 -0.01 8.25 -16.27
N GLU A 40 1.00 8.86 -16.89
CA GLU A 40 0.88 9.58 -18.16
C GLU A 40 0.91 8.66 -19.39
N THR A 41 1.53 7.48 -19.29
CA THR A 41 1.62 6.50 -20.38
C THR A 41 0.30 5.71 -20.57
N LEU A 42 -0.72 6.00 -19.76
CA LEU A 42 -1.90 5.18 -19.49
C LEU A 42 -3.16 5.53 -20.29
N GLN A 43 -3.12 6.42 -21.27
CA GLN A 43 -4.33 6.72 -22.04
C GLN A 43 -4.84 5.54 -22.89
N GLN A 44 -4.06 4.48 -23.10
CA GLN A 44 -4.40 3.43 -24.07
C GLN A 44 -4.62 2.02 -23.51
N ASP A 45 -4.05 1.63 -22.38
CA ASP A 45 -4.09 0.22 -21.96
C ASP A 45 -4.81 0.01 -20.62
N TYR A 46 -5.98 -0.62 -20.72
CA TYR A 46 -6.75 -1.33 -19.69
C TYR A 46 -6.16 -1.26 -18.26
N ASN A 47 -6.75 -0.41 -17.42
CA ASN A 47 -6.31 0.00 -16.08
C ASN A 47 -5.90 -1.13 -15.09
N ALA A 48 -6.29 -2.39 -15.30
CA ALA A 48 -5.92 -3.50 -14.42
C ALA A 48 -4.47 -3.96 -14.61
N ASN A 49 -4.02 -4.09 -15.87
CA ASN A 49 -2.68 -4.60 -16.19
C ASN A 49 -1.57 -3.67 -15.66
N TYR A 50 -1.87 -2.38 -15.54
CA TYR A 50 -0.92 -1.41 -15.00
C TYR A 50 -0.58 -1.66 -13.53
N TRP A 51 -1.60 -1.78 -12.66
CA TRP A 51 -1.38 -1.97 -11.23
C TRP A 51 -0.79 -3.35 -10.91
N ASP A 52 -1.05 -4.34 -11.78
CA ASP A 52 -0.46 -5.67 -11.67
C ASP A 52 1.03 -5.70 -11.99
N ASN A 53 1.48 -4.87 -12.93
CA ASN A 53 2.89 -4.76 -13.28
C ASN A 53 3.65 -3.74 -12.41
N LYS A 54 2.97 -2.68 -11.94
CA LYS A 54 3.59 -1.62 -11.13
C LYS A 54 4.04 -2.10 -9.76
N TYR A 55 3.23 -2.90 -9.08
CA TYR A 55 3.59 -3.49 -7.79
C TYR A 55 3.56 -5.01 -7.87
N THR A 56 4.73 -5.62 -7.75
CA THR A 56 4.94 -7.07 -7.85
C THR A 56 5.56 -7.62 -6.56
N LEU A 57 5.34 -8.92 -6.31
CA LEU A 57 6.00 -9.62 -5.21
C LEU A 57 7.34 -10.18 -5.65
N ASN A 58 8.35 -10.05 -4.79
CA ASN A 58 9.62 -10.75 -4.92
C ASN A 58 9.66 -11.94 -3.96
N ASP A 59 9.41 -13.14 -4.48
CA ASP A 59 9.35 -14.38 -3.69
C ASP A 59 10.60 -14.66 -2.86
N TYR A 60 11.78 -14.20 -3.30
CA TYR A 60 13.04 -14.38 -2.58
C TYR A 60 13.12 -13.54 -1.30
N HIS A 61 12.41 -12.41 -1.25
CA HIS A 61 12.44 -11.48 -0.12
C HIS A 61 11.24 -11.64 0.82
N ILE A 62 10.38 -12.64 0.60
CA ILE A 62 9.21 -12.90 1.47
C ILE A 62 9.66 -13.69 2.71
N PRO A 63 9.59 -13.13 3.93
CA PRO A 63 9.82 -13.90 5.14
C PRO A 63 8.78 -15.00 5.29
N THR A 64 9.21 -16.20 5.73
CA THR A 64 8.35 -17.39 5.84
C THR A 64 7.08 -17.14 6.67
N LEU A 65 7.18 -16.30 7.71
CA LEU A 65 6.07 -15.95 8.60
C LEU A 65 4.93 -15.22 7.87
N VAL A 66 5.26 -14.32 6.95
CA VAL A 66 4.27 -13.49 6.24
C VAL A 66 3.90 -14.04 4.87
N LYS A 67 4.60 -15.09 4.40
CA LYS A 67 4.35 -15.74 3.11
C LYS A 67 2.88 -16.10 2.85
N PRO A 68 2.10 -16.64 3.80
CA PRO A 68 0.68 -16.91 3.58
C PRO A 68 -0.17 -15.65 3.34
N TYR A 69 0.33 -14.48 3.74
CA TYR A 69 -0.37 -13.20 3.67
C TYR A 69 0.22 -12.25 2.62
N ALA A 70 1.32 -12.60 1.96
CA ALA A 70 2.05 -11.72 1.05
C ALA A 70 1.15 -11.11 -0.05
N ASN A 71 0.30 -11.93 -0.67
CA ASN A 71 -0.68 -11.46 -1.66
C ASN A 71 -1.69 -10.47 -1.05
N LYS A 72 -2.20 -10.75 0.15
CA LYS A 72 -3.13 -9.85 0.84
C LYS A 72 -2.47 -8.52 1.18
N ILE A 73 -1.21 -8.55 1.60
CA ILE A 73 -0.43 -7.35 1.92
C ILE A 73 -0.18 -6.52 0.65
N LEU A 74 0.17 -7.16 -0.46
CA LEU A 74 0.31 -6.50 -1.76
C LEU A 74 -1.00 -5.80 -2.15
N THR A 75 -2.11 -6.54 -2.16
CA THR A 75 -3.42 -6.02 -2.55
C THR A 75 -3.88 -4.88 -1.64
N ALA A 76 -3.70 -4.99 -0.33
CA ALA A 76 -4.09 -3.94 0.63
C ALA A 76 -3.38 -2.61 0.34
N GLY A 77 -2.06 -2.62 0.14
CA GLY A 77 -1.34 -1.39 -0.15
C GLY A 77 -1.59 -0.86 -1.57
N LYS A 78 -1.85 -1.72 -2.57
CA LYS A 78 -2.34 -1.30 -3.89
C LYS A 78 -3.62 -0.47 -3.77
N TYR A 79 -4.61 -0.94 -3.01
CA TYR A 79 -5.85 -0.19 -2.80
C TYR A 79 -5.62 1.16 -2.12
N LEU A 80 -4.81 1.20 -1.06
CA LEU A 80 -4.50 2.46 -0.39
C LEU A 80 -3.74 3.44 -1.29
N ASN A 81 -2.83 2.95 -2.12
CA ASN A 81 -2.10 3.79 -3.09
C ASN A 81 -3.04 4.43 -4.12
N VAL A 82 -3.99 3.65 -4.65
CA VAL A 82 -5.03 4.15 -5.57
C VAL A 82 -5.90 5.20 -4.89
N ILE A 83 -6.40 4.91 -3.68
CA ILE A 83 -7.22 5.84 -2.90
C ILE A 83 -6.46 7.14 -2.64
N ARG A 84 -5.18 7.05 -2.24
CA ARG A 84 -4.33 8.24 -2.03
C ARG A 84 -4.20 9.08 -3.30
N GLY A 85 -4.00 8.44 -4.45
CA GLY A 85 -3.96 9.14 -5.74
C GLY A 85 -5.25 9.92 -6.05
N CYS A 86 -6.42 9.38 -5.69
CA CYS A 86 -7.69 10.10 -5.84
C CYS A 86 -7.81 11.30 -4.87
N ILE A 87 -7.26 11.16 -3.66
CA ILE A 87 -7.29 12.20 -2.61
C ILE A 87 -6.37 13.37 -2.99
N ASP A 88 -5.13 13.07 -3.41
CA ASP A 88 -4.15 14.08 -3.80
C ASP A 88 -4.61 14.88 -5.03
N GLU A 89 -5.36 14.26 -5.94
CA GLU A 89 -6.01 14.95 -7.08
C GLU A 89 -7.17 15.88 -6.65
N SER A 90 -7.74 15.65 -5.47
CA SER A 90 -8.93 16.38 -4.97
C SER A 90 -8.62 17.56 -4.03
N ASN A 91 -7.34 17.79 -3.66
CA ASN A 91 -6.95 18.79 -2.64
C ASN A 91 -7.68 18.66 -1.28
N GLN A 92 -8.33 17.53 -0.99
CA GLN A 92 -8.97 17.27 0.30
C GLN A 92 -8.07 16.37 1.14
N THR A 93 -7.63 16.82 2.32
CA THR A 93 -6.87 15.97 3.24
C THR A 93 -7.85 14.99 3.90
N ILE A 94 -7.99 13.77 3.38
CA ILE A 94 -8.75 12.73 4.11
C ILE A 94 -7.83 12.20 5.19
N ASP A 95 -8.08 12.62 6.43
CA ASP A 95 -7.46 12.03 7.61
C ASP A 95 -7.96 10.59 7.78
N LEU A 96 -7.17 9.63 7.29
CA LEU A 96 -7.46 8.19 7.41
C LEU A 96 -7.19 7.65 8.83
N SER A 97 -7.17 8.51 9.85
CA SER A 97 -7.13 8.04 11.23
C SER A 97 -8.32 7.09 11.46
N ILE A 98 -8.01 5.85 11.85
CA ILE A 98 -9.01 4.81 12.13
C ILE A 98 -10.09 5.35 13.10
N SER A 99 -9.73 6.27 13.99
CA SER A 99 -10.63 7.03 14.86
C SER A 99 -11.79 7.75 14.15
N GLN A 100 -11.57 8.37 12.98
CA GLN A 100 -12.64 9.07 12.27
C GLN A 100 -13.61 8.10 11.58
N ILE A 101 -13.11 6.98 11.05
CA ILE A 101 -13.95 5.93 10.44
C ILE A 101 -14.84 5.26 11.50
N TYR A 102 -14.33 5.06 12.73
CA TYR A 102 -15.15 4.57 13.84
C TYR A 102 -16.22 5.57 14.28
N GLN A 103 -15.97 6.88 14.15
CA GLN A 103 -16.95 7.92 14.50
C GLN A 103 -18.05 8.06 13.43
N SER A 104 -17.72 7.89 12.15
CA SER A 104 -18.71 7.99 11.05
C SER A 104 -19.63 6.76 10.97
N THR A 105 -19.14 5.59 11.38
CA THR A 105 -19.91 4.33 11.38
C THR A 105 -20.78 4.13 12.62
N ASN A 106 -20.54 4.88 13.70
CA ASN A 106 -21.29 4.78 14.97
C ASN A 106 -22.14 6.02 15.29
N GLN A 107 -22.49 6.84 14.29
CA GLN A 107 -23.52 7.83 14.51
C GLN A 107 -24.89 7.13 14.62
N PRO A 108 -25.62 7.26 15.74
CA PRO A 108 -26.98 6.73 15.81
C PRO A 108 -27.82 7.44 14.75
N LEU A 109 -28.57 6.68 13.93
CA LEU A 109 -29.57 7.28 13.05
C LEU A 109 -30.55 8.06 13.92
N THR A 110 -30.47 9.38 13.87
CA THR A 110 -31.55 10.24 14.36
C THR A 110 -32.71 10.12 13.38
N LEU A 111 -33.80 9.54 13.87
CA LEU A 111 -35.13 9.56 13.24
C LEU A 111 -35.67 10.99 13.15
#